data_AF-A0A3A1Q306-F1
#
_entry.id   AF-A0A3A1Q306-F1
#
_cell.length_a   1.000
_cell.length_b   1.000
_cell.length_c   1.000
_cell.angle_alpha   90.00
_cell.angle_beta   90.00
_cell.angle_gamma   90.00
#
_symmetry.space_group_name_H-M   'P 1'
#
loop_
_entity.id
_entity.type
_entity.pdbx_description
1 polymer ?
#
loop_
_entity_poly.entity_id
_entity_poly.type
_entity_poly.pdbx_seq_one_letter_code
_entity_poly.pdbx_strand_id
1 'polypeptide(L)'
;MGFKTVQTQSHYVDGILVTAEYHRLSTRFTLRIGEEILYSKRLYAIAFRNAPMTINNQCYRVRVIWCLIWRARLTKDDTVVIEELIDKRRSKSLFTLVFSTIMRSLKYVFS
;
A
#
# COMPACT_ATOMS: atom_id res chain seq x y z
N MET A 1 23.70 1.25 -3.27
CA MET A 1 22.40 1.23 -2.55
C MET A 1 21.75 -0.13 -2.74
N GLY A 2 21.72 -0.96 -1.69
CA GLY A 2 21.29 -2.36 -1.78
C GLY A 2 19.79 -2.51 -2.01
N PHE A 3 19.40 -3.56 -2.74
CA PHE A 3 18.01 -3.92 -2.98
C PHE A 3 17.39 -4.42 -1.67
N LYS A 4 16.74 -3.54 -0.89
CA LYS A 4 16.01 -3.97 0.31
C LYS A 4 14.78 -4.79 -0.10
N THR A 5 14.81 -6.08 0.18
CA THR A 5 13.72 -7.02 -0.10
C THR A 5 12.48 -6.74 0.74
N VAL A 6 12.67 -6.28 1.97
CA VAL A 6 11.61 -5.95 2.91
C VAL A 6 11.60 -4.44 3.13
N GLN A 7 10.42 -3.83 2.99
CA GLN A 7 10.16 -2.44 3.35
C GLN A 7 9.33 -2.42 4.62
N THR A 8 9.77 -1.66 5.60
CA THR A 8 9.11 -1.56 6.90
C THR A 8 8.90 -0.10 7.24
N GLN A 9 7.74 0.23 7.77
CA GLN A 9 7.41 1.56 8.25
C GLN A 9 6.47 1.45 9.45
N SER A 10 6.77 2.20 10.50
CA SER A 10 5.98 2.21 11.73
C SER A 10 5.20 3.52 11.84
N HIS A 11 3.98 3.43 12.34
CA HIS A 11 3.05 4.53 12.49
C HIS A 11 2.36 4.43 13.85
N TYR A 12 2.07 5.57 14.49
CA TYR A 12 1.26 5.60 15.69
C TYR A 12 -0.21 5.73 15.30
N VAL A 13 -1.04 4.78 15.74
CA VAL A 13 -2.50 4.76 15.54
C VAL A 13 -3.16 4.65 16.91
N ASP A 14 -3.94 5.65 17.31
CA ASP A 14 -4.58 5.70 18.64
C ASP A 14 -3.60 5.37 19.80
N GLY A 15 -2.36 5.89 19.71
CA GLY A 15 -1.30 5.67 20.70
C GLY A 15 -0.55 4.32 20.58
N ILE A 16 -0.95 3.45 19.65
CA ILE A 16 -0.34 2.14 19.43
C ILE A 16 0.62 2.20 18.24
N LEU A 17 1.83 1.65 18.42
CA LEU A 17 2.81 1.52 17.34
C LEU A 17 2.44 0.37 16.40
N VAL A 18 1.85 0.71 15.25
CA VAL A 18 1.54 -0.21 14.17
C VAL A 18 2.70 -0.23 13.18
N THR A 19 3.27 -1.40 12.94
CA THR A 19 4.35 -1.59 11.96
C THR A 19 3.81 -2.27 10.71
N ALA A 20 3.90 -1.58 9.59
CA ALA A 20 3.62 -2.12 8.27
C ALA A 20 4.90 -2.69 7.65
N GLU A 21 4.81 -3.89 7.09
CA GLU A 21 5.90 -4.56 6.42
C GLU A 21 5.43 -5.04 5.04
N TYR A 22 6.27 -4.84 4.03
CA TYR A 22 6.05 -5.32 2.69
C TYR A 22 7.27 -6.04 2.15
N HIS A 23 7.08 -7.31 1.83
CA HIS A 23 8.09 -8.16 1.23
C HIS A 23 7.96 -8.09 -0.30
N ARG A 24 8.95 -7.50 -0.96
CA ARG A 24 8.91 -7.17 -2.39
C ARG A 24 8.84 -8.38 -3.33
N LEU A 25 9.53 -9.48 -2.98
CA LEU A 25 9.53 -10.72 -3.78
C LEU A 25 8.23 -11.51 -3.65
N SER A 26 7.81 -11.82 -2.42
CA SER A 26 6.57 -12.56 -2.16
C SER A 26 5.31 -11.71 -2.31
N THR A 27 5.44 -10.39 -2.51
CA THR A 27 4.36 -9.40 -2.52
C THR A 27 3.48 -9.45 -1.26
N ARG A 28 4.05 -9.93 -0.15
CA ARG A 28 3.35 -10.10 1.10
C ARG A 28 3.33 -8.78 1.84
N PHE A 29 2.13 -8.32 2.17
CA PHE A 29 1.91 -7.18 3.04
C PHE A 29 1.46 -7.68 4.40
N THR A 30 2.13 -7.20 5.43
CA THR A 30 1.90 -7.57 6.82
C THR A 30 1.73 -6.31 7.66
N LEU A 31 0.75 -6.30 8.54
CA LEU A 31 0.62 -5.32 9.62
C LEU A 31 0.76 -6.06 10.94
N ARG A 32 1.58 -5.49 11.83
CA ARG A 32 1.79 -6.00 13.17
C ARG A 32 1.77 -4.89 14.21
N ILE A 33 1.37 -5.23 15.43
CA ILE A 33 1.55 -4.40 16.61
C ILE A 33 2.56 -5.12 17.49
N GLY A 34 3.75 -4.54 17.67
CA GLY A 34 4.86 -5.24 18.31
C GLY A 34 5.15 -6.58 17.63
N GLU A 35 4.92 -7.68 18.34
CA GLU A 35 5.07 -9.05 17.84
C GLU A 35 3.78 -9.67 17.26
N GLU A 36 2.62 -9.07 17.52
CA GLU A 36 1.32 -9.60 17.09
C GLU A 36 1.02 -9.25 15.63
N ILE A 37 0.74 -10.27 14.80
CA ILE A 37 0.39 -10.09 13.39
C ILE A 37 -1.13 -9.89 13.25
N LEU A 38 -1.55 -8.64 13.04
CA LEU A 38 -2.96 -8.30 12.80
C LEU A 38 -3.44 -8.69 11.41
N TYR A 39 -2.59 -8.50 10.40
CA TYR A 39 -2.96 -8.73 9.02
C TYR A 39 -1.76 -9.23 8.25
N SER A 40 -1.93 -10.29 7.46
CA SER A 40 -0.87 -10.76 6.57
C SER A 40 -1.46 -11.41 5.34
N LYS A 41 -1.29 -10.77 4.18
CA LYS A 41 -1.81 -11.28 2.90
C LYS A 41 -0.85 -11.01 1.75
N ARG A 42 -0.91 -11.88 0.74
CA ARG A 42 -0.17 -11.72 -0.51
C ARG A 42 -1.00 -10.89 -1.51
N LEU A 43 -0.35 -9.94 -2.18
CA LEU A 43 -1.00 -8.98 -3.05
C LEU A 43 -1.08 -9.44 -4.52
N TYR A 44 -0.28 -10.43 -4.95
CA TYR A 44 -0.22 -10.88 -6.37
C TYR A 44 -1.57 -11.14 -7.05
N ALA A 45 -2.57 -11.65 -6.33
CA ALA A 45 -3.83 -12.11 -6.92
C ALA A 45 -4.85 -10.99 -7.17
N ILE A 46 -4.78 -9.86 -6.45
CA ILE A 46 -5.85 -8.85 -6.49
C ILE A 46 -5.23 -7.45 -6.46
N ALA A 47 -5.44 -6.68 -7.53
CA ALA A 47 -4.93 -5.32 -7.73
C ALA A 47 -5.32 -4.33 -6.61
N PHE A 48 -6.49 -4.56 -6.01
CA PHE A 48 -7.11 -3.74 -4.98
C PHE A 48 -7.64 -4.63 -3.85
N ARG A 49 -7.16 -4.44 -2.63
CA ARG A 49 -7.69 -5.15 -1.46
C ARG A 49 -8.26 -4.17 -0.46
N ASN A 50 -9.47 -4.48 0.00
CA ASN A 50 -10.08 -3.88 1.17
C ASN A 50 -10.25 -4.96 2.22
N ALA A 51 -9.59 -4.81 3.37
CA ALA A 51 -9.74 -5.73 4.49
C ALA A 51 -10.18 -4.95 5.73
N PRO A 52 -11.35 -5.29 6.34
CA PRO A 52 -11.66 -4.81 7.67
C PRO A 52 -10.75 -5.52 8.68
N MET A 53 -10.30 -4.79 9.70
CA MET A 53 -9.55 -5.29 10.83
C MET A 53 -9.94 -4.53 12.08
N THR A 54 -9.89 -5.19 13.23
CA THR A 54 -10.19 -4.58 14.52
C THR A 54 -8.89 -4.30 15.26
N ILE A 55 -8.62 -3.03 15.60
CA ILE A 55 -7.51 -2.63 16.47
C ILE A 55 -8.12 -1.95 17.68
N ASN A 56 -7.79 -2.42 18.88
CA ASN A 56 -8.25 -1.83 20.14
C ASN A 56 -9.78 -1.62 20.18
N ASN A 57 -10.54 -2.66 19.82
CA ASN A 57 -12.01 -2.67 19.77
C ASN A 57 -12.66 -1.67 18.78
N GLN A 58 -11.87 -1.08 17.88
CA GLN A 58 -12.36 -0.20 16.83
C GLN A 58 -12.18 -0.83 15.45
N CYS A 59 -13.13 -0.56 14.56
CA CYS A 59 -13.13 -1.07 13.19
C CYS A 59 -12.28 -0.20 12.27
N TYR A 60 -11.14 -0.74 11.88
CA TYR A 60 -10.28 -0.18 10.84
C TYR A 60 -10.48 -0.92 9.52
N ARG A 61 -10.19 -0.25 8.41
CA ARG A 61 -10.19 -0.82 7.08
C ARG A 61 -8.89 -0.47 6.39
N VAL A 62 -8.15 -1.50 5.99
CA VAL A 62 -6.91 -1.38 5.22
C VAL A 62 -7.26 -1.46 3.75
N ARG A 63 -6.92 -0.42 2.99
CA ARG A 63 -7.02 -0.42 1.52
C ARG A 63 -5.62 -0.48 0.93
N VAL A 64 -5.33 -1.53 0.17
CA VAL A 64 -4.05 -1.69 -0.51
C VAL A 64 -4.26 -1.75 -2.01
N ILE A 65 -3.61 -0.84 -2.73
CA ILE A 65 -3.55 -0.78 -4.18
C ILE A 65 -2.10 -1.03 -4.56
N TRP A 66 -1.83 -2.03 -5.42
CA TRP A 66 -0.46 -2.38 -5.80
C TRP A 66 -0.18 -2.35 -7.31
N CYS A 67 -1.21 -2.46 -8.15
CA CYS A 67 -1.04 -2.68 -9.59
C CYS A 67 -0.53 -1.44 -10.35
N LEU A 68 -1.18 -0.28 -10.19
CA LEU A 68 -0.81 0.95 -10.91
C LEU A 68 -0.07 1.97 -10.03
N ILE A 69 -0.55 2.17 -8.80
CA ILE A 69 0.02 3.11 -7.84
C ILE A 69 0.06 2.37 -6.51
N TRP A 70 1.26 2.17 -5.95
CA TRP A 70 1.37 1.63 -4.60
C TRP A 70 0.77 2.61 -3.61
N ARG A 71 -0.36 2.24 -3.00
CA ARG A 71 -1.00 2.99 -1.92
C ARG A 71 -1.53 1.99 -0.90
N ALA A 72 -1.05 2.09 0.32
CA ALA A 72 -1.61 1.38 1.46
C ALA A 72 -2.19 2.43 2.40
N ARG A 73 -3.51 2.42 2.59
CA ARG A 73 -4.25 3.38 3.41
C ARG A 73 -4.92 2.69 4.59
N LEU A 74 -4.91 3.34 5.73
CA LEU A 74 -5.66 2.95 6.91
C LEU A 74 -6.83 3.91 7.08
N THR A 75 -8.04 3.38 7.04
CA THR A 75 -9.28 4.14 7.26
C THR A 75 -9.99 3.66 8.51
N LYS A 76 -10.58 4.58 9.27
CA LYS A 76 -11.43 4.35 10.45
C LYS A 76 -12.76 5.05 10.18
N ASP A 77 -13.86 4.29 10.10
CA ASP A 77 -15.19 4.83 9.80
C ASP A 77 -15.20 5.86 8.64
N ASP A 78 -14.58 5.48 7.52
CA ASP A 78 -14.34 6.29 6.31
C ASP A 78 -13.44 7.54 6.46
N THR A 79 -12.95 7.84 7.66
CA THR A 79 -11.89 8.82 7.88
C THR A 79 -10.52 8.19 7.62
N VAL A 80 -9.67 8.83 6.80
CA VAL A 80 -8.31 8.36 6.54
C VAL A 80 -7.43 8.70 7.74
N VAL A 81 -6.98 7.69 8.48
CA VAL A 81 -6.07 7.84 9.63
C VAL A 81 -4.62 7.83 9.17
N ILE A 82 -4.27 6.95 8.22
CA ILE A 82 -2.94 6.91 7.60
C ILE A 82 -3.12 6.86 6.10
N GLU A 83 -2.58 7.86 5.41
CA GLU A 83 -2.66 7.92 3.96
C GLU A 83 -1.65 6.99 3.25
N GLU A 84 -0.48 6.78 3.85
CA GLU A 84 0.57 5.90 3.30
C GLU A 84 1.20 5.04 4.41
N LEU A 85 0.76 3.79 4.56
CA LEU A 85 1.34 2.84 5.53
C LEU A 85 2.75 2.40 5.15
N ILE A 86 3.08 2.38 3.86
CA ILE A 86 4.42 2.04 3.37
C ILE A 86 4.80 3.05 2.29
N ASP A 87 5.94 3.68 2.52
CA ASP A 87 6.51 4.73 1.70
C ASP A 87 6.68 4.31 0.23
N LYS A 88 6.54 5.29 -0.66
CA LYS A 88 6.32 5.16 -2.10
C LYS A 88 7.28 4.18 -2.77
N ARG A 89 6.74 3.03 -3.23
CA ARG A 89 7.51 1.97 -3.91
C ARG A 89 7.99 2.35 -5.32
N ARG A 90 7.18 3.08 -6.10
CA ARG A 90 7.46 3.41 -7.51
C ARG A 90 6.71 4.68 -7.92
N SER A 91 7.22 5.88 -7.59
CA SER A 91 6.45 7.11 -7.89
C SER A 91 6.80 7.76 -9.22
N LYS A 92 8.04 7.66 -9.72
CA LYS A 92 8.44 8.44 -10.91
C LYS A 92 8.40 7.63 -12.20
N SER A 93 9.16 6.54 -12.30
CA SER A 93 9.43 5.89 -13.60
C SER A 93 8.21 5.23 -14.27
N LEU A 94 7.31 4.57 -13.54
CA LEU A 94 6.11 3.96 -14.14
C LEU A 94 5.03 4.98 -14.46
N PHE A 95 4.88 6.01 -13.61
CA PHE A 95 3.95 7.09 -13.91
C PHE A 95 4.35 7.77 -15.22
N THR A 96 5.64 8.07 -15.41
CA THR A 96 6.14 8.61 -16.67
C THR A 96 5.95 7.66 -17.86
N LEU A 97 6.03 6.33 -17.67
CA LEU A 97 5.84 5.34 -18.73
C LEU A 97 4.37 5.21 -19.15
N VAL A 98 3.45 5.14 -18.18
CA VAL A 98 2.01 5.09 -18.45
C VAL A 98 1.55 6.41 -19.07
N PHE A 99 1.98 7.54 -18.50
CA PHE A 99 1.66 8.87 -19.01
C PHE A 99 2.19 9.08 -20.44
N SER A 100 3.43 8.67 -20.73
CA SER A 100 3.99 8.80 -22.08
C SER A 100 3.29 7.90 -23.10
N THR A 101 2.85 6.71 -22.69
CA THR A 101 2.10 5.79 -23.56
C THR A 101 0.72 6.36 -23.90
N ILE A 102 0.00 6.92 -22.92
CA ILE A 102 -1.30 7.57 -23.14
C ILE A 102 -1.16 8.82 -24.01
N MET A 103 -0.16 9.66 -23.76
CA MET A 103 0.10 10.84 -24.59
C MET A 103 0.46 10.45 -26.04
N ARG A 104 1.21 9.36 -26.22
CA ARG A 104 1.51 8.82 -27.56
C ARG A 104 0.26 8.30 -28.26
N SER A 105 -0.61 7.56 -27.58
CA SER A 105 -1.83 7.05 -28.20
C SER A 105 -2.83 8.16 -28.56
N LEU A 106 -2.97 9.19 -27.71
CA LEU A 106 -3.78 10.38 -28.04
C LEU A 106 -3.28 11.07 -29.32
N LYS A 107 -1.96 11.18 -29.51
CA LYS A 107 -1.40 11.79 -30.71
C LYS A 107 -1.70 10.99 -31.99
N TYR A 108 -1.88 9.67 -31.89
CA TYR A 108 -2.27 8.82 -33.03
C TYR A 108 -3.77 8.86 -33.34
N VAL A 109 -4.62 9.23 -32.38
CA VAL A 109 -6.08 9.32 -32.57
C VAL A 109 -6.49 10.69 -33.13
N PHE A 110 -5.70 11.73 -32.87
CA PHE A 110 -5.96 13.11 -33.31
C PHE A 110 -5.09 13.56 -34.51
N SER A 111 -4.39 12.64 -35.18
CA SER A 111 -3.60 12.88 -36.39
C SER A 111 -4.12 12.05 -37.56
#